data_AF-A0A351T1R2-F1
#
_entry.id   AF-A0A351T1R2-F1
#
_cell.length_a   1.000
_cell.length_b   1.000
_cell.length_c   1.000
_cell.angle_alpha   90.00
_cell.angle_beta   90.00
_cell.angle_gamma   90.00
#
_symmetry.space_group_name_H-M   'P 1'
#
loop_
_entity.id
_entity.type
_entity.pdbx_description
1 polymer ?
#
loop_
_entity_poly.entity_id
_entity_poly.type
_entity_poly.pdbx_seq_one_letter_code
_entity_poly.pdbx_strand_id
1 'polypeptide(L)' 'GIENLHRIGVNNVMWGNDFPHPDGVWPDSQDLLSEQFAGIDAATVRKVTYENAARLYGFPMD' A
#
# COMPACT_ATOMS: atom_id res chain seq x y z
N GLY A 1 -5.02 9.98 -1.86
CA GLY A 1 -4.53 8.92 -0.96
C GLY A 1 -3.02 8.96 -0.87
N ILE A 2 -2.35 8.46 -1.90
CA ILE A 2 -0.89 8.45 -2.04
C ILE A 2 -0.26 9.85 -2.05
N GLU A 3 -0.92 10.84 -2.64
CA GLU A 3 -0.47 12.23 -2.60
C GLU A 3 -0.29 12.77 -1.17
N ASN A 4 -1.00 12.23 -0.17
CA ASN A 4 -0.90 12.67 1.23
C ASN A 4 0.28 12.04 2.00
N LEU A 5 1.08 11.17 1.37
CA LEU A 5 2.21 10.51 2.04
C LEU A 5 3.18 11.50 2.68
N HIS A 6 3.39 12.67 2.07
CA HIS A 6 4.23 13.73 2.62
C HIS A 6 3.65 14.41 3.87
N ARG A 7 2.31 14.42 4.03
CA ARG A 7 1.63 15.04 5.17
C ARG A 7 1.44 14.06 6.33
N ILE A 8 1.09 12.81 6.02
CA ILE A 8 0.82 11.75 7.02
C ILE A 8 2.13 11.08 7.48
N GLY A 9 3.13 11.06 6.61
CA GLY A 9 4.38 10.32 6.77
C GLY A 9 4.26 8.90 6.22
N VAL A 10 5.22 8.51 5.38
CA VAL A 10 5.20 7.21 4.67
C VAL A 10 5.13 6.00 5.60
N ASN A 11 5.62 6.09 6.84
CA ASN A 11 5.61 4.98 7.80
C ASN A 11 4.23 4.76 8.47
N ASN A 12 3.26 5.64 8.21
CA ASN A 12 1.94 5.66 8.84
C ASN A 12 0.79 5.35 7.86
N VAL A 13 1.12 4.89 6.64
CA VAL A 13 0.14 4.59 5.59
C VAL A 13 0.31 3.15 5.13
N MET A 14 -0.80 2.43 4.96
CA MET A 14 -0.85 1.08 4.41
C MET A 14 -1.88 1.04 3.29
N TRP A 15 -1.59 0.27 2.24
CA TRP A 15 -2.60 -0.09 1.24
C TRP A 15 -3.46 -1.25 1.77
N GLY A 16 -4.75 -1.24 1.42
CA GLY A 16 -5.68 -2.32 1.74
C GLY A 16 -6.66 -2.54 0.60
N ASN A 17 -6.93 -3.81 0.29
CA ASN A 17 -7.82 -4.20 -0.80
C ASN A 17 -9.31 -4.05 -0.47
N ASP A 18 -9.64 -4.20 0.82
CA ASP A 18 -11.00 -4.26 1.36
C ASP A 18 -11.87 -5.42 0.81
N PHE A 19 -11.25 -6.52 0.39
CA PHE A 19 -11.97 -7.73 0.02
C PHE A 19 -12.79 -8.31 1.20
N PRO A 20 -14.04 -8.78 1.00
CA PRO A 20 -14.77 -8.91 -0.26
C PRO A 20 -15.79 -7.78 -0.51
N HIS A 21 -15.58 -6.59 0.06
CA HIS A 21 -16.54 -5.50 -0.15
C HIS A 21 -16.66 -5.16 -1.63
N PRO A 22 -17.90 -4.85 -2.11
CA PRO A 22 -18.15 -4.57 -3.52
C PRO A 22 -17.43 -3.31 -4.03
N ASP A 23 -17.06 -2.41 -3.12
CA ASP A 23 -16.30 -1.19 -3.42
C ASP A 23 -14.77 -1.45 -3.42
N GLY A 24 -14.34 -2.69 -3.11
CA GLY A 24 -12.96 -3.13 -3.18
C GLY A 24 -12.48 -3.34 -4.62
N VAL A 25 -11.22 -3.74 -4.77
CA VAL A 25 -10.52 -3.75 -6.08
C VAL A 25 -10.07 -5.15 -6.52
N TRP A 26 -10.60 -6.19 -5.88
CA TRP A 26 -10.40 -7.57 -6.32
C TRP A 26 -11.29 -7.89 -7.53
N PRO A 27 -10.80 -8.58 -8.57
CA PRO A 27 -9.48 -9.23 -8.70
C PRO A 27 -8.36 -8.36 -9.31
N ASP A 28 -8.67 -7.16 -9.78
CA ASP A 28 -7.78 -6.33 -10.62
C ASP A 28 -6.76 -5.50 -9.82
N SER A 29 -6.39 -5.97 -8.64
CA SER A 29 -5.65 -5.17 -7.64
C SER A 29 -4.21 -4.88 -8.06
N GLN A 30 -3.60 -5.78 -8.83
CA GLN A 30 -2.22 -5.62 -9.32
C GLN A 30 -2.12 -4.52 -10.37
N ASP A 31 -3.10 -4.44 -11.27
CA ASP A 31 -3.15 -3.41 -12.32
C ASP A 31 -3.36 -2.04 -11.68
N LEU A 32 -4.31 -1.94 -10.75
CA LEU A 32 -4.55 -0.69 -10.01
C LEU A 32 -3.33 -0.23 -9.20
N LEU A 33 -2.65 -1.15 -8.51
CA LEU A 33 -1.42 -0.83 -7.79
C LEU A 33 -0.33 -0.31 -8.73
N SER A 34 -0.18 -0.93 -9.90
CA SER A 34 0.81 -0.52 -10.90
C SER A 34 0.54 0.91 -11.40
N GLU A 35 -0.73 1.25 -11.64
CA GLU A 35 -1.13 2.60 -12.04
C GLU A 35 -0.97 3.62 -10.90
N GLN A 36 -1.45 3.31 -9.69
CA GLN A 36 -1.42 4.23 -8.55
C GLN A 36 -0.01 4.59 -8.08
N PHE A 37 0.94 3.67 -8.22
CA PHE A 37 2.32 3.86 -7.78
C PHE A 37 3.27 4.18 -8.94
N ALA A 38 2.77 4.41 -10.15
CA ALA A 38 3.58 4.81 -11.29
C ALA A 38 4.39 6.09 -10.98
N GLY A 39 5.72 6.00 -11.12
CA GLY A 39 6.63 7.12 -10.84
C GLY A 39 6.97 7.33 -9.36
N ILE A 40 6.48 6.50 -8.45
CA ILE A 40 6.86 6.51 -7.04
C ILE A 40 8.08 5.63 -6.81
N ASP A 41 8.96 6.05 -5.90
CA ASP A 41 10.16 5.29 -5.57
C ASP A 41 9.81 3.91 -4.97
N ALA A 42 10.55 2.89 -5.40
CA ALA A 42 10.28 1.50 -5.02
C ALA A 42 10.33 1.26 -3.49
N ALA A 43 11.13 2.04 -2.76
CA ALA A 43 11.21 1.93 -1.31
C ALA A 43 9.93 2.43 -0.62
N THR A 44 9.34 3.52 -1.10
CA THR A 44 8.03 4.00 -0.67
C THR A 44 6.94 2.99 -0.99
N VAL A 45 6.95 2.42 -2.21
CA VAL A 45 5.98 1.37 -2.58
C VAL A 45 6.08 0.20 -1.61
N ARG A 46 7.29 -0.34 -1.37
CA ARG A 46 7.54 -1.45 -0.44
C ARG A 46 7.04 -1.14 0.97
N LYS A 47 7.23 0.09 1.46
CA LYS A 47 6.73 0.50 2.78
C LYS A 47 5.22 0.44 2.87
N VAL A 48 4.54 1.04 1.90
CA VAL A 48 3.08 1.22 1.92
C VAL A 48 2.34 -0.08 1.62
N THR A 49 2.87 -0.94 0.76
CA THR A 49 2.21 -2.20 0.39
C THR A 49 2.63 -3.39 1.25
N TYR A 50 3.71 -3.27 2.04
CA TYR A 50 4.26 -4.40 2.79
C TYR A 50 4.80 -4.03 4.18
N GLU A 51 5.90 -3.27 4.27
CA GLU A 51 6.67 -3.16 5.53
C GLU A 51 5.86 -2.57 6.69
N ASN A 52 4.99 -1.59 6.42
CA ASN A 52 4.19 -0.96 7.46
C ASN A 52 3.20 -1.93 8.09
N ALA A 53 2.55 -2.77 7.27
CA ALA A 53 1.66 -3.82 7.76
C ALA A 53 2.44 -4.90 8.49
N ALA A 54 3.58 -5.34 7.93
CA ALA A 54 4.44 -6.32 8.57
C ALA A 54 4.92 -5.86 9.95
N ARG A 55 5.38 -4.61 10.06
CA ARG A 55 5.81 -4.00 11.32
C ARG A 55 4.67 -3.89 12.32
N LEU A 56 3.49 -3.44 11.90
CA LEU A 56 2.34 -3.24 12.78
C LEU A 56 1.81 -4.55 13.36
N TYR A 57 1.71 -5.58 12.52
CA TYR A 57 1.12 -6.86 12.89
C TYR A 57 2.15 -7.93 13.31
N GLY A 58 3.45 -7.61 13.26
CA GLY A 58 4.51 -8.51 13.68
C GLY A 58 4.81 -9.65 12.69
N PHE A 59 4.55 -9.43 11.40
CA PHE A 59 4.93 -10.40 10.37
C PHE A 59 6.45 -10.37 10.11
N PRO A 60 7.07 -11.51 9.81
CA PRO A 60 8.47 -11.55 9.42
C PRO A 60 8.71 -10.70 8.16
N MET A 61 9.85 -10.02 8.15
CA MET A 61 10.35 -9.30 7.00
C MET A 61 11.64 -9.95 6.52
N ASP A 62 11.63 -10.38 5.27
CA ASP A 62 12.80 -10.93 4.57
C ASP A 62 13.69 -9.79 4.04
#